data_AF-A0A535QQ37-F1
#
_entry.id   AF-A0A535QQ37-F1
#
_cell.length_a   1.000
_cell.length_b   1.000
_cell.length_c   1.000
_cell.angle_alpha   90.00
_cell.angle_beta   90.00
_cell.angle_gamma   90.00
#
_symmetry.space_group_name_H-M   'P 1'
#
loop_
_entity.id
_entity.type
_entity.pdbx_description
1 polymer ?
#
loop_
_entity_poly.entity_id
_entity_poly.type
_entity_poly.pdbx_seq_one_letter_code
_entity_poly.pdbx_strand_id
1 'polypeptide(L)'
;MMISIPRDLVVSIPALPDNGTIPARINLAYAIGVDKQSFPNVRDSWRTPTGGGDLAAATVAEVTGLPIDYWVAVDFMAFRQVVDALGGIDVTIPEPLDDPYFPAGETAAYTHVHFDAGRQHLNGERALEYARSRQTTSDFDRSRRQRLLLLAIQQRIHGLASVPQLVGLVSALRDNARTNLRPVELRELAHLLAGIPQDGIRQIGLDDSNVLIKHSLPDGTYVLSPRDGSFAALQRYLSLAIGSPPASG
;
A
#
# COMPACT_ATOMS: atom_id res chain seq x y z
N MET A 1 -10.09 2.06 -10.07
CA MET A 1 -9.60 0.70 -9.73
C MET A 1 -8.49 0.82 -8.71
N MET A 2 -8.29 -0.19 -7.87
CA MET A 2 -7.23 -0.28 -6.87
C MET A 2 -6.61 -1.67 -6.90
N ILE A 3 -5.27 -1.73 -7.00
CA ILE A 3 -4.50 -2.98 -7.07
C ILE A 3 -3.64 -3.10 -5.81
N SER A 4 -3.71 -4.26 -5.14
CA SER A 4 -2.80 -4.61 -4.04
C SER A 4 -1.74 -5.57 -4.56
N ILE A 5 -0.46 -5.21 -4.37
CA ILE A 5 0.69 -6.04 -4.73
C ILE A 5 1.27 -6.66 -3.45
N PRO A 6 1.43 -7.99 -3.37
CA PRO A 6 2.04 -8.63 -2.22
C PRO A 6 3.47 -8.20 -2.01
N ARG A 7 3.80 -7.86 -0.77
CA ARG A 7 5.13 -7.38 -0.38
C ARG A 7 6.26 -8.41 -0.64
N ASP A 8 5.91 -9.69 -0.64
CA ASP A 8 6.85 -10.81 -0.78
C ASP A 8 6.97 -11.32 -2.23
N LEU A 9 6.42 -10.57 -3.19
CA LEU A 9 6.60 -10.83 -4.62
C LEU A 9 8.07 -10.63 -5.00
N VAL A 10 8.70 -11.68 -5.54
CA VAL A 10 10.07 -11.61 -6.07
C VAL A 10 10.06 -10.91 -7.43
N VAL A 11 10.93 -9.91 -7.56
CA VAL A 11 11.05 -9.01 -8.71
C VAL A 11 12.52 -8.74 -9.01
N SER A 12 12.81 -8.23 -10.20
CA SER A 12 14.11 -7.68 -10.56
C SER A 12 14.06 -6.17 -10.37
N ILE A 13 14.60 -5.67 -9.26
CA ILE A 13 14.53 -4.24 -8.91
C ILE A 13 15.54 -3.46 -9.77
N PRO A 14 15.15 -2.45 -10.57
CA PRO A 14 16.03 -1.74 -11.50
C PRO A 14 16.92 -0.69 -10.79
N ALA A 15 17.71 -1.14 -9.82
CA ALA A 15 18.45 -0.30 -8.89
C ALA A 15 19.88 0.04 -9.31
N LEU A 16 20.51 -0.74 -10.19
CA LEU A 16 21.94 -0.63 -10.50
C LEU A 16 22.18 0.17 -11.81
N PRO A 17 23.40 0.68 -12.03
CA PRO A 17 23.83 1.27 -13.30
C PRO A 17 23.71 0.28 -14.47
N ASP A 18 23.79 0.80 -15.71
CA ASP A 18 23.80 0.00 -16.95
C ASP A 18 22.63 -0.98 -17.08
N ASN A 19 21.44 -0.56 -16.63
CA ASN A 19 20.21 -1.36 -16.55
C ASN A 19 20.34 -2.62 -15.67
N GLY A 20 21.30 -2.66 -14.75
CA GLY A 20 21.44 -3.74 -13.79
C GLY A 20 20.31 -3.79 -12.78
N THR A 21 19.97 -5.01 -12.34
CA THR A 21 18.87 -5.26 -11.41
C THR A 21 19.32 -5.98 -10.14
N ILE A 22 18.58 -5.80 -9.05
CA ILE A 22 18.73 -6.58 -7.81
C ILE A 22 17.53 -7.53 -7.68
N PRO A 23 17.71 -8.86 -7.76
CA PRO A 23 16.62 -9.81 -7.53
C PRO A 23 16.28 -9.84 -6.03
N ALA A 24 15.07 -9.42 -5.68
CA ALA A 24 14.62 -9.39 -4.29
C ALA A 24 13.09 -9.35 -4.20
N ARG A 25 12.55 -9.44 -2.98
CA ARG A 25 11.14 -9.14 -2.73
C ARG A 25 10.87 -7.65 -2.99
N ILE A 26 9.71 -7.33 -3.55
CA ILE A 26 9.33 -5.99 -3.99
C ILE A 26 9.38 -4.95 -2.87
N ASN A 27 9.13 -5.37 -1.62
CA ASN A 27 9.24 -4.48 -0.46
C ASN A 27 10.64 -3.89 -0.24
N LEU A 28 11.69 -4.51 -0.78
CA LEU A 28 13.06 -4.03 -0.65
C LEU A 28 13.34 -2.82 -1.56
N ALA A 29 12.53 -2.59 -2.60
CA ALA A 29 12.76 -1.50 -3.56
C ALA A 29 12.84 -0.13 -2.89
N TYR A 30 11.92 0.16 -1.98
CA TYR A 30 11.94 1.41 -1.22
C TYR A 30 13.18 1.54 -0.34
N ALA A 31 13.55 0.45 0.36
CA ALA A 31 14.72 0.44 1.24
C ALA A 31 16.02 0.65 0.46
N ILE A 32 16.20 0.03 -0.71
CA ILE A 32 17.36 0.25 -1.60
C ILE A 32 17.46 1.73 -2.03
N GLY A 33 16.32 2.34 -2.33
CA GLY A 33 16.27 3.74 -2.72
C GLY A 33 16.54 4.72 -1.56
N VAL A 34 16.40 4.29 -0.30
CA VAL A 34 16.67 5.11 0.90
C VAL A 34 18.05 4.85 1.51
N ASP A 35 18.42 3.59 1.70
CA ASP A 35 19.63 3.18 2.42
C ASP A 35 20.86 3.13 1.50
N LYS A 36 21.53 4.26 1.36
CA LYS A 36 22.73 4.38 0.53
C LYS A 36 23.99 3.79 1.16
N GLN A 37 23.94 3.46 2.45
CA GLN A 37 25.07 2.84 3.14
C GLN A 37 25.11 1.35 2.83
N SER A 38 23.98 0.65 2.96
CA SER A 38 23.88 -0.77 2.63
C SER A 38 23.88 -1.02 1.12
N PHE A 39 23.44 -0.03 0.32
CA PHE A 39 23.38 -0.12 -1.14
C PHE A 39 24.19 1.01 -1.82
N PRO A 40 25.54 0.98 -1.74
CA PRO A 40 26.39 2.08 -2.22
C PRO A 40 26.43 2.22 -3.75
N ASN A 41 26.15 1.13 -4.47
CA ASN A 41 26.23 1.05 -5.93
C ASN A 41 24.88 1.31 -6.64
N VAL A 42 23.90 1.89 -5.94
CA VAL A 42 22.62 2.28 -6.55
C VAL A 42 22.85 3.41 -7.56
N ARG A 43 22.22 3.30 -8.74
CA ARG A 43 22.34 4.29 -9.82
C ARG A 43 21.97 5.70 -9.37
N ASP A 44 22.63 6.70 -9.94
CA ASP A 44 22.55 8.10 -9.48
C ASP A 44 21.13 8.69 -9.54
N SER A 45 20.30 8.26 -10.50
CA SER A 45 18.91 8.73 -10.60
C SER A 45 18.07 8.40 -9.36
N TRP A 46 18.47 7.39 -8.57
CA TRP A 46 17.80 7.00 -7.33
C TRP A 46 18.49 7.58 -6.09
N ARG A 47 19.52 8.40 -6.24
CA ARG A 47 20.26 9.04 -5.13
C ARG A 47 19.69 10.43 -4.81
N THR A 48 18.37 10.55 -4.86
CA THR A 48 17.63 11.77 -4.53
C THR A 48 16.87 11.61 -3.21
N PRO A 49 16.37 12.69 -2.58
CA PRO A 49 15.49 12.59 -1.41
C PRO A 49 14.23 11.73 -1.65
N THR A 50 13.79 11.63 -2.90
CA THR A 50 12.62 10.84 -3.35
C THR A 50 12.99 9.43 -3.83
N GLY A 51 14.28 9.09 -3.91
CA GLY A 51 14.77 7.89 -4.58
C GLY A 51 14.20 6.56 -4.06
N GLY A 52 13.83 6.50 -2.78
CA GLY A 52 13.07 5.38 -2.20
C GLY A 52 11.75 5.11 -2.92
N GLY A 53 10.89 6.13 -2.97
CA GLY A 53 9.60 6.02 -3.61
C GLY A 53 9.68 5.93 -5.13
N ASP A 54 10.62 6.66 -5.75
CA ASP A 54 10.82 6.62 -7.20
C ASP A 54 11.27 5.23 -7.68
N LEU A 55 12.17 4.57 -6.96
CA LEU A 55 12.59 3.19 -7.26
C LEU A 55 11.45 2.19 -7.01
N ALA A 56 10.69 2.35 -5.93
CA ALA A 56 9.52 1.51 -5.69
C ALA A 56 8.47 1.65 -6.79
N ALA A 57 8.18 2.89 -7.22
CA ALA A 57 7.27 3.19 -8.32
C ALA A 57 7.74 2.56 -9.64
N ALA A 58 9.02 2.70 -9.99
CA ALA A 58 9.59 2.08 -11.18
C ALA A 58 9.51 0.55 -11.14
N THR A 59 9.81 -0.06 -9.99
CA THR A 59 9.70 -1.51 -9.80
C THR A 59 8.25 -1.99 -9.98
N VAL A 60 7.28 -1.26 -9.40
CA VAL A 60 5.86 -1.55 -9.57
C VAL A 60 5.42 -1.38 -11.03
N ALA A 61 5.92 -0.35 -11.73
CA ALA A 61 5.62 -0.13 -13.14
C ALA A 61 6.10 -1.30 -14.01
N GLU A 62 7.30 -1.83 -13.77
CA GLU A 62 7.81 -3.01 -14.50
C GLU A 62 6.98 -4.26 -14.24
N VAL A 63 6.58 -4.49 -12.98
CA VAL A 63 5.73 -5.64 -12.62
C VAL A 63 4.36 -5.53 -13.27
N THR A 64 3.72 -4.37 -13.16
CA THR A 64 2.31 -4.19 -13.55
C THR A 64 2.12 -3.83 -15.02
N GLY A 65 3.16 -3.33 -15.68
CA GLY A 65 3.07 -2.75 -17.02
C GLY A 65 2.30 -1.44 -17.07
N LEU A 66 2.02 -0.82 -15.91
CA LEU A 66 1.26 0.42 -15.79
C LEU A 66 2.19 1.58 -15.44
N PRO A 67 1.98 2.77 -16.02
CA PRO A 67 2.73 3.96 -15.60
C PRO A 67 2.36 4.31 -14.15
N ILE A 68 3.36 4.71 -13.37
CA ILE A 68 3.20 5.21 -12.00
C ILE A 68 3.69 6.65 -11.98
N ASP A 69 2.75 7.60 -12.09
CA ASP A 69 3.06 9.03 -12.14
C ASP A 69 3.43 9.59 -10.76
N TYR A 70 2.72 9.12 -9.73
CA TYR A 70 2.84 9.63 -8.37
C TYR A 70 2.87 8.52 -7.33
N TRP A 71 3.56 8.77 -6.23
CA TRP A 71 3.61 7.87 -5.09
C TRP A 71 3.50 8.64 -3.76
N VAL A 72 2.94 7.97 -2.76
CA VAL A 72 2.90 8.45 -1.38
C VAL A 72 3.40 7.31 -0.49
N ALA A 73 4.44 7.57 0.30
CA ALA A 73 4.93 6.67 1.33
C ALA A 73 4.60 7.25 2.70
N VAL A 74 3.89 6.45 3.50
CA VAL A 74 3.48 6.80 4.86
C VAL A 74 4.06 5.80 5.84
N ASP A 75 4.59 6.29 6.96
CA ASP A 75 4.92 5.45 8.11
C ASP A 75 3.73 5.33 9.06
N PHE A 76 3.93 4.65 10.19
CA PHE A 76 2.89 4.45 11.19
C PHE A 76 2.46 5.74 11.90
N MET A 77 3.35 6.71 12.04
CA MET A 77 3.01 7.99 12.66
C MET A 77 2.16 8.82 11.70
N ALA A 78 2.60 8.93 10.45
CA ALA A 78 1.90 9.61 9.38
C ALA A 78 0.50 9.05 9.16
N PHE A 79 0.37 7.71 9.11
CA PHE A 79 -0.92 7.04 8.94
C PHE A 79 -1.91 7.42 10.04
N ARG A 80 -1.49 7.37 11.31
CA ARG A 80 -2.35 7.74 12.46
C ARG A 80 -2.80 9.18 12.36
N GLN A 81 -1.86 10.09 12.13
CA GLN A 81 -2.15 11.52 12.04
C GLN A 81 -3.09 11.86 10.88
N VAL A 82 -2.95 11.19 9.73
CA VAL A 82 -3.88 11.35 8.59
C VAL A 82 -5.29 10.93 8.98
N VAL A 83 -5.46 9.77 9.62
CA VAL A 83 -6.77 9.29 10.07
C VAL A 83 -7.37 10.22 11.13
N ASP A 84 -6.57 10.65 12.10
CA ASP A 84 -7.03 11.55 13.16
C ASP A 84 -7.38 12.95 12.64
N ALA A 85 -6.65 13.46 11.64
CA ALA A 85 -6.97 14.74 10.97
C ALA A 85 -8.31 14.70 10.23
N LEU A 86 -8.76 13.51 9.81
CA LEU A 86 -10.08 13.28 9.24
C LEU A 86 -11.18 13.11 10.31
N GLY A 87 -10.80 13.14 11.60
CA GLY A 87 -11.67 12.85 12.73
C GLY A 87 -12.08 11.38 12.80
N GLY A 88 -11.17 10.46 12.42
CA GLY A 88 -11.43 9.03 12.34
C GLY A 88 -12.10 8.58 11.04
N ILE A 89 -12.23 7.27 10.87
CA ILE A 89 -12.81 6.62 9.68
C ILE A 89 -13.83 5.55 10.08
N ASP A 90 -14.88 5.40 9.28
CA ASP A 90 -15.90 4.37 9.48
C ASP A 90 -15.55 3.13 8.64
N VAL A 91 -15.45 1.97 9.30
CA VAL A 91 -15.02 0.71 8.70
C VAL A 91 -16.06 -0.37 9.00
N THR A 92 -16.51 -1.09 7.98
CA THR A 92 -17.30 -2.32 8.15
C THR A 92 -16.36 -3.51 8.21
N ILE A 93 -16.08 -4.00 9.41
CA ILE A 93 -15.20 -5.14 9.63
C ILE A 93 -15.97 -6.42 9.29
N PRO A 94 -15.51 -7.23 8.32
CA PRO A 94 -16.27 -8.38 7.82
C PRO A 94 -16.33 -9.54 8.83
N GLU A 95 -15.24 -9.75 9.56
CA GLU A 95 -15.06 -10.87 10.49
C GLU A 95 -14.34 -10.36 11.74
N PRO A 96 -14.63 -10.93 12.92
CA PRO A 96 -13.95 -10.51 14.14
C PRO A 96 -12.45 -10.80 14.03
N LEU A 97 -11.66 -9.89 14.58
CA LEU A 97 -10.21 -9.99 14.62
C LEU A 97 -9.76 -10.06 16.07
N ASP A 98 -9.03 -11.12 16.42
CA ASP A 98 -8.46 -11.31 17.75
C ASP A 98 -6.95 -11.54 17.66
N ASP A 99 -6.17 -10.65 18.26
CA ASP A 99 -4.70 -10.66 18.24
C ASP A 99 -4.13 -10.45 19.65
N PRO A 100 -3.96 -11.54 20.43
CA PRO A 100 -3.39 -11.46 21.79
C PRO A 100 -1.88 -11.18 21.80
N TYR A 101 -1.21 -11.17 20.64
CA TYR A 101 0.23 -11.01 20.50
C TYR A 101 0.59 -9.78 19.64
N PHE A 102 -0.21 -8.73 19.72
CA PHE A 102 0.06 -7.50 18.98
C PHE A 102 1.27 -6.78 19.61
N PRO A 103 2.30 -6.39 18.85
CA PRO A 103 3.49 -5.74 19.42
C PRO A 103 3.15 -4.39 20.07
N ALA A 104 3.45 -4.25 21.36
CA ALA A 104 3.29 -3.01 22.12
C ALA A 104 4.50 -2.09 21.88
N GLY A 105 4.40 -1.27 20.83
CA GLY A 105 5.46 -0.34 20.43
C GLY A 105 6.68 -1.04 19.83
N GLU A 106 7.88 -0.52 20.14
CA GLU A 106 9.17 -1.08 19.70
C GLU A 106 9.77 -2.06 20.72
N THR A 107 9.02 -2.39 21.77
CA THR A 107 9.47 -3.31 22.83
C THR A 107 9.13 -4.76 22.50
N ALA A 108 9.69 -5.70 23.26
CA ALA A 108 9.29 -7.12 23.18
C ALA A 108 7.94 -7.43 23.86
N ALA A 109 7.22 -6.40 24.35
CA ALA A 109 5.92 -6.58 24.98
C ALA A 109 4.81 -6.78 23.94
N TYR A 110 3.79 -7.53 24.34
CA TYR A 110 2.58 -7.74 23.56
C TYR A 110 1.38 -7.12 24.27
N THR A 111 0.41 -6.69 23.48
CA THR A 111 -0.92 -6.29 23.93
C THR A 111 -1.97 -7.08 23.17
N HIS A 112 -3.17 -7.16 23.74
CA HIS A 112 -4.31 -7.79 23.11
C HIS A 112 -5.10 -6.74 22.32
N VAL A 113 -5.28 -7.00 21.03
CA VAL A 113 -6.09 -6.21 20.12
C VAL A 113 -7.28 -7.06 19.68
N HIS A 114 -8.49 -6.53 19.87
CA HIS A 114 -9.73 -7.17 19.46
C HIS A 114 -10.59 -6.23 18.62
N PHE A 115 -11.29 -6.74 17.60
CA PHE A 115 -12.32 -6.04 16.85
C PHE A 115 -13.49 -6.96 16.58
N ASP A 116 -14.71 -6.52 16.88
CA ASP A 116 -15.93 -7.20 16.47
C ASP A 116 -16.20 -7.10 14.96
N ALA A 117 -16.96 -8.05 14.41
CA ALA A 117 -17.55 -7.86 13.09
C ALA A 117 -18.62 -6.76 13.11
N GLY A 118 -18.74 -6.02 12.02
CA GLY A 118 -19.72 -4.94 11.85
C GLY A 118 -19.11 -3.55 11.68
N ARG A 119 -19.97 -2.53 11.69
CA ARG A 119 -19.57 -1.14 11.49
C ARG A 119 -18.92 -0.60 12.76
N GLN A 120 -17.72 -0.04 12.62
CA GLN A 120 -16.98 0.59 13.70
C GLN A 120 -16.36 1.91 13.24
N HIS A 121 -16.26 2.85 14.17
CA HIS A 121 -15.53 4.10 13.96
C HIS A 121 -14.13 3.96 14.55
N LEU A 122 -13.10 4.07 13.71
CA LEU A 122 -11.70 3.88 14.09
C LEU A 122 -10.95 5.22 14.06
N ASN A 123 -10.31 5.57 15.18
CA ASN A 123 -9.28 6.61 15.20
C ASN A 123 -7.96 6.09 14.59
N GLY A 124 -6.94 6.93 14.51
CA GLY A 124 -5.65 6.59 13.92
C GLY A 124 -5.02 5.35 14.55
N GLU A 125 -4.98 5.27 15.87
CA GLU A 125 -4.39 4.13 16.59
C GLU A 125 -5.12 2.82 16.29
N ARG A 126 -6.45 2.81 16.41
CA ARG A 126 -7.27 1.61 16.14
C ARG A 126 -7.21 1.21 14.67
N ALA A 127 -7.18 2.17 13.75
CA ALA A 127 -7.00 1.89 12.32
C ALA A 127 -5.62 1.27 12.05
N LEU A 128 -4.57 1.73 12.74
CA LEU A 128 -3.21 1.20 12.60
C LEU A 128 -3.11 -0.23 13.15
N GLU A 129 -3.69 -0.48 14.32
CA GLU A 129 -3.79 -1.83 14.91
C GLU A 129 -4.48 -2.79 13.94
N TYR A 130 -5.62 -2.36 13.36
CA TYR A 130 -6.35 -3.15 12.38
C TYR A 130 -5.54 -3.41 11.10
N ALA A 131 -4.75 -2.45 10.63
CA ALA A 131 -3.88 -2.62 9.45
C ALA A 131 -2.69 -3.58 9.70
N ARG A 132 -2.19 -3.61 10.94
CA ARG A 132 -0.93 -4.26 11.31
C ARG A 132 -1.10 -5.66 11.90
N SER A 133 -2.24 -5.96 12.52
CA SER A 133 -2.48 -7.26 13.16
C SER A 133 -2.18 -8.41 12.19
N ARG A 134 -1.60 -9.51 12.69
CA ARG A 134 -1.16 -10.66 11.87
C ARG A 134 -1.76 -11.98 12.35
N GLN A 135 -2.45 -11.97 13.49
CA GLN A 135 -3.10 -13.18 13.97
C GLN A 135 -4.31 -13.53 13.12
N THR A 136 -4.65 -14.82 13.16
CA THR A 136 -5.81 -15.46 12.50
C THR A 136 -5.91 -15.30 10.98
N THR A 137 -4.89 -14.73 10.31
CA THR A 137 -5.04 -14.28 8.92
C THR A 137 -3.75 -14.39 8.08
N SER A 138 -3.90 -14.55 6.75
CA SER A 138 -2.79 -14.60 5.79
C SER A 138 -2.24 -13.20 5.46
N ASP A 139 -1.07 -13.11 4.81
CA ASP A 139 -0.56 -11.83 4.29
C ASP A 139 -1.51 -11.18 3.25
N PHE A 140 -2.36 -11.99 2.60
CA PHE A 140 -3.42 -11.52 1.71
C PHE A 140 -4.58 -10.88 2.48
N ASP A 141 -4.96 -11.44 3.63
CA ASP A 141 -5.94 -10.83 4.53
C ASP A 141 -5.46 -9.50 5.09
N ARG A 142 -4.18 -9.38 5.44
CA ARG A 142 -3.59 -8.10 5.84
C ARG A 142 -3.73 -7.08 4.70
N SER A 143 -3.45 -7.49 3.47
CA SER A 143 -3.62 -6.65 2.28
C SER A 143 -5.09 -6.27 2.04
N ARG A 144 -6.04 -7.17 2.31
CA ARG A 144 -7.49 -6.88 2.28
C ARG A 144 -7.87 -5.82 3.32
N ARG A 145 -7.39 -5.92 4.56
CA ARG A 145 -7.65 -4.93 5.62
C ARG A 145 -7.08 -3.56 5.28
N GLN A 146 -5.84 -3.51 4.80
CA GLN A 146 -5.23 -2.24 4.34
C GLN A 146 -6.05 -1.59 3.23
N ARG A 147 -6.54 -2.38 2.28
CA ARG A 147 -7.42 -1.91 1.21
C ARG A 147 -8.76 -1.38 1.74
N LEU A 148 -9.37 -2.09 2.69
CA LEU A 148 -10.60 -1.66 3.36
C LEU A 148 -10.40 -0.31 4.06
N LEU A 149 -9.27 -0.10 4.72
CA LEU A 149 -8.93 1.18 5.35
C LEU A 149 -8.72 2.30 4.34
N LEU A 150 -8.07 2.03 3.19
CA LEU A 150 -7.94 3.03 2.12
C LEU A 150 -9.30 3.47 1.56
N LEU A 151 -10.25 2.54 1.43
CA LEU A 151 -11.63 2.86 1.02
C LEU A 151 -12.35 3.67 2.09
N ALA A 152 -12.20 3.32 3.37
CA ALA A 152 -12.79 4.07 4.47
C ALA A 152 -12.22 5.50 4.56
N ILE A 153 -10.91 5.69 4.31
CA ILE A 153 -10.28 7.00 4.19
C ILE A 153 -10.88 7.77 3.00
N GLN A 154 -11.02 7.14 1.83
CA GLN A 154 -11.60 7.79 0.66
C GLN A 154 -13.08 8.14 0.85
N GLN A 155 -13.87 7.27 1.50
CA GLN A 155 -15.25 7.54 1.92
C GLN A 155 -15.32 8.73 2.85
N ARG A 156 -14.42 8.78 3.84
CA ARG A 156 -14.34 9.89 4.77
C ARG A 156 -14.04 11.18 4.02
N ILE A 157 -13.05 11.19 3.13
CA ILE A 157 -12.72 12.36 2.29
C ILE A 157 -13.92 12.81 1.45
N HIS A 158 -14.65 11.89 0.82
CA HIS A 158 -15.85 12.21 0.04
C HIS A 158 -16.99 12.79 0.89
N GLY A 159 -17.16 12.29 2.13
CA GLY A 159 -18.14 12.83 3.08
C GLY A 159 -17.81 14.22 3.60
N LEU A 160 -16.54 14.64 3.49
CA LEU A 160 -16.07 15.96 3.91
C LEU A 160 -16.23 16.94 2.74
N ALA A 161 -17.45 17.45 2.57
CA ALA A 161 -17.78 18.44 1.53
C ALA A 161 -17.16 19.84 1.76
N SER A 162 -16.26 20.00 2.74
CA SER A 162 -15.74 21.31 3.16
C SER A 162 -14.22 21.47 2.98
N VAL A 163 -13.83 22.59 2.36
CA VAL A 163 -12.43 22.99 2.06
C VAL A 163 -11.49 22.91 3.29
N PRO A 164 -11.88 23.27 4.52
CA PRO A 164 -10.95 23.27 5.66
C PRO A 164 -10.39 21.89 6.04
N GLN A 165 -11.20 20.83 5.92
CA GLN A 165 -10.76 19.46 6.25
C GLN A 165 -9.81 18.91 5.18
N LEU A 166 -10.01 19.28 3.92
CA LEU A 166 -9.07 18.98 2.83
C LEU A 166 -7.73 19.69 3.03
N VAL A 167 -7.73 20.93 3.53
CA VAL A 167 -6.49 21.65 3.89
C VAL A 167 -5.76 20.94 5.02
N GLY A 168 -6.47 20.47 6.04
CA GLY A 168 -5.90 19.67 7.13
C GLY A 168 -5.25 18.37 6.65
N LEU A 169 -5.94 17.63 5.77
CA LEU A 169 -5.42 16.41 5.14
C LEU A 169 -4.16 16.69 4.32
N VAL A 170 -4.17 17.73 3.49
CA VAL A 170 -3.00 18.11 2.68
C VAL A 170 -1.83 18.50 3.57
N SER A 171 -2.05 19.22 4.69
CA SER A 171 -0.99 19.52 5.65
C SER A 171 -0.46 18.25 6.30
N ALA A 172 -1.34 17.37 6.80
CA ALA A 172 -0.94 16.12 7.44
C ALA A 172 -0.11 15.23 6.51
N LEU A 173 -0.50 15.13 5.23
CA LEU A 173 0.28 14.41 4.21
C LEU A 173 1.61 15.11 3.90
N ARG A 174 1.62 16.43 3.74
CA ARG A 174 2.86 17.18 3.47
C ARG A 174 3.87 17.05 4.60
N ASP A 175 3.39 17.10 5.84
CA ASP A 175 4.26 17.18 7.02
C ASP A 175 4.74 15.79 7.49
N ASN A 176 4.03 14.71 7.11
CA ASN A 176 4.33 13.36 7.60
C ASN A 176 4.52 12.28 6.53
N ALA A 177 4.10 12.52 5.28
CA ALA A 177 4.31 11.57 4.19
C ALA A 177 5.51 11.98 3.33
N ARG A 178 6.15 11.00 2.71
CA ARG A 178 7.08 11.24 1.60
C ARG A 178 6.34 11.05 0.29
N THR A 179 6.59 11.92 -0.68
CA THR A 179 5.91 11.87 -1.98
C THR A 179 6.71 12.63 -3.03
N ASN A 180 6.49 12.32 -4.31
CA ASN A 180 6.90 13.13 -5.45
C ASN A 180 5.83 14.15 -5.89
N LEU A 181 4.68 14.21 -5.22
CA LEU A 181 3.63 15.19 -5.47
C LEU A 181 4.04 16.59 -4.98
N ARG A 182 3.83 17.59 -5.83
CA ARG A 182 3.93 19.00 -5.46
C ARG A 182 2.71 19.41 -4.61
N PRO A 183 2.80 20.48 -3.81
CA PRO A 183 1.68 20.94 -2.98
C PRO A 183 0.38 21.23 -3.76
N VAL A 184 0.49 21.69 -5.01
CA VAL A 184 -0.66 21.88 -5.89
C VAL A 184 -1.26 20.52 -6.29
N GLU A 185 -0.44 19.55 -6.66
CA GLU A 185 -0.90 18.21 -7.05
C GLU A 185 -1.51 17.44 -5.87
N LEU A 186 -1.00 17.62 -4.65
CA LEU A 186 -1.63 17.07 -3.44
C LEU A 186 -3.06 17.59 -3.25
N ARG A 187 -3.29 18.87 -3.54
CA ARG A 187 -4.63 19.47 -3.48
C ARG A 187 -5.53 18.94 -4.58
N GLU A 188 -5.03 18.81 -5.80
CA GLU A 188 -5.78 18.21 -6.92
C GLU A 188 -6.10 16.74 -6.62
N LEU A 189 -5.17 15.98 -6.06
CA LEU A 189 -5.41 14.60 -5.60
C LEU A 189 -6.52 14.54 -4.56
N ALA A 190 -6.51 15.43 -3.56
CA ALA A 190 -7.56 15.50 -2.55
C ALA A 190 -8.94 15.79 -3.17
N HIS A 191 -9.02 16.71 -4.14
CA HIS A 191 -10.26 16.97 -4.88
C HIS A 191 -10.71 15.79 -5.73
N LEU A 192 -9.78 15.12 -6.41
CA LEU A 192 -10.07 13.91 -7.19
C LEU A 192 -10.64 12.81 -6.30
N LEU A 193 -10.00 12.53 -5.15
CA LEU A 193 -10.47 11.53 -4.19
C LEU A 193 -11.86 11.84 -3.65
N ALA A 194 -12.15 13.12 -3.39
CA ALA A 194 -13.48 13.58 -2.96
C ALA A 194 -14.55 13.44 -4.06
N GLY A 195 -14.16 13.45 -5.34
CA GLY A 195 -15.06 13.31 -6.48
C GLY A 195 -15.24 11.88 -7.01
N ILE A 196 -14.46 10.91 -6.54
CA ILE A 196 -14.58 9.51 -6.98
C ILE A 196 -15.88 8.91 -6.41
N PRO A 197 -16.78 8.39 -7.27
CA PRO A 197 -17.96 7.65 -6.81
C PRO A 197 -17.56 6.49 -5.91
N GLN A 198 -18.30 6.34 -4.80
CA GLN A 198 -18.08 5.27 -3.83
C GLN A 198 -18.36 3.88 -4.42
N ASP A 199 -19.31 3.85 -5.35
CA ASP A 199 -19.83 2.64 -5.97
C ASP A 199 -19.08 2.46 -7.30
N GLY A 200 -18.08 1.58 -7.33
CA GLY A 200 -17.38 1.25 -8.58
C GLY A 200 -15.85 1.24 -8.52
N ILE A 201 -15.23 1.44 -7.36
CA ILE A 201 -13.79 1.19 -7.23
C ILE A 201 -13.54 -0.33 -7.30
N ARG A 202 -13.23 -0.82 -8.50
CA ARG A 202 -12.80 -2.21 -8.70
C ARG A 202 -11.54 -2.51 -7.89
N GLN A 203 -11.57 -3.57 -7.08
CA GLN A 203 -10.47 -3.98 -6.21
C GLN A 203 -9.82 -5.25 -6.74
N ILE A 204 -8.50 -5.26 -6.87
CA ILE A 204 -7.73 -6.42 -7.34
C ILE A 204 -6.62 -6.70 -6.34
N GLY A 205 -6.64 -7.88 -5.73
CA GLY A 205 -5.49 -8.40 -4.98
C GLY A 205 -4.74 -9.38 -5.86
N LEU A 206 -3.45 -9.17 -6.07
CA LEU A 206 -2.61 -10.19 -6.71
C LEU A 206 -2.28 -11.24 -5.65
N ASP A 207 -2.54 -12.51 -5.92
CA ASP A 207 -2.33 -13.61 -4.98
C ASP A 207 -2.15 -14.96 -5.69
N ASP A 208 -1.98 -16.02 -4.90
CA ASP A 208 -1.77 -17.38 -5.38
C ASP A 208 -3.05 -18.07 -5.91
N SER A 209 -4.21 -17.44 -5.77
CA SER A 209 -5.47 -17.88 -6.40
C SER A 209 -5.60 -17.39 -7.84
N ASN A 210 -4.83 -16.36 -8.24
CA ASN A 210 -4.85 -15.81 -9.59
C ASN A 210 -3.51 -15.97 -10.34
N VAL A 211 -2.71 -14.91 -10.42
CA VAL A 211 -1.55 -14.76 -11.30
C VAL A 211 -0.23 -15.11 -10.64
N LEU A 212 -0.21 -15.38 -9.33
CA LEU A 212 1.01 -15.71 -8.59
C LEU A 212 1.06 -17.18 -8.19
N ILE A 213 2.26 -17.63 -7.83
CA ILE A 213 2.51 -18.91 -7.18
C ILE A 213 3.29 -18.70 -5.89
N LYS A 214 2.90 -19.47 -4.89
CA LYS A 214 3.55 -19.53 -3.58
C LYS A 214 4.60 -20.65 -3.56
N HIS A 215 5.80 -20.33 -3.09
CA HIS A 215 6.84 -21.32 -2.81
C HIS A 215 7.81 -20.82 -1.74
N SER A 216 8.73 -21.69 -1.31
CA SER A 216 9.81 -21.34 -0.38
C SER A 216 11.16 -21.43 -1.08
N LEU A 217 12.05 -20.49 -0.75
CA LEU A 217 13.46 -20.55 -1.12
C LEU A 217 14.18 -21.65 -0.31
N PRO A 218 15.41 -22.05 -0.71
CA PRO A 218 16.16 -23.11 -0.02
C PRO A 218 16.43 -22.85 1.48
N ASP A 219 16.44 -21.58 1.89
CA ASP A 219 16.59 -21.14 3.29
C ASP A 219 15.27 -21.18 4.08
N GLY A 220 14.18 -21.68 3.48
CA GLY A 220 12.85 -21.74 4.07
C GLY A 220 12.05 -20.45 3.94
N THR A 221 12.63 -19.40 3.34
CA THR A 221 11.96 -18.11 3.17
C THR A 221 10.76 -18.21 2.24
N TYR A 222 9.59 -17.79 2.72
CA TYR A 222 8.38 -17.68 1.91
C TYR A 222 8.48 -16.55 0.87
N VAL A 223 8.08 -16.85 -0.36
CA VAL A 223 8.04 -15.90 -1.48
C VAL A 223 6.85 -16.14 -2.40
N LEU A 224 6.51 -15.10 -3.16
CA LEU A 224 5.59 -15.16 -4.29
C LEU A 224 6.35 -14.91 -5.59
N SER A 225 5.92 -15.53 -6.67
CA SER A 225 6.46 -15.30 -8.01
C SER A 225 5.36 -15.40 -9.06
N PRO A 226 5.55 -14.80 -10.25
CA PRO A 226 4.59 -14.95 -11.33
C PRO A 226 4.41 -16.41 -11.73
N ARG A 227 3.16 -16.81 -11.95
CA ARG A 227 2.79 -18.20 -12.30
C ARG A 227 3.39 -18.66 -13.63
N ASP A 228 3.52 -17.75 -14.60
CA ASP A 228 4.08 -17.99 -15.93
C ASP A 228 5.60 -17.77 -15.99
N GLY A 229 6.26 -17.54 -14.85
CA GLY A 229 7.70 -17.25 -14.79
C GLY A 229 8.09 -15.86 -15.33
N SER A 230 7.12 -15.08 -15.80
CA SER A 230 7.27 -13.71 -16.33
C SER A 230 6.15 -12.83 -15.82
N PHE A 231 6.21 -11.51 -15.95
CA PHE A 231 5.06 -10.66 -15.58
C PHE A 231 3.98 -10.55 -16.67
N ALA A 232 4.12 -11.24 -17.80
CA ALA A 232 3.24 -11.06 -18.96
C ALA A 232 1.78 -11.47 -18.68
N ALA A 233 1.54 -12.60 -18.00
CA ALA A 233 0.19 -13.00 -17.64
C ALA A 233 -0.47 -12.04 -16.64
N LEU A 234 0.29 -11.55 -15.66
CA LEU A 234 -0.14 -10.53 -14.71
C LEU A 234 -0.50 -9.21 -15.42
N GLN A 235 0.38 -8.72 -16.29
CA GLN A 235 0.15 -7.48 -17.05
C GLN A 235 -1.10 -7.59 -17.94
N ARG A 236 -1.30 -8.73 -18.59
CA ARG A 236 -2.51 -9.02 -19.38
C ARG A 236 -3.76 -9.06 -18.50
N TYR A 237 -3.68 -9.69 -17.33
CA TYR A 237 -4.77 -9.75 -16.38
C TYR A 237 -5.19 -8.34 -15.93
N LEU A 238 -4.21 -7.47 -15.62
CA LEU A 238 -4.47 -6.08 -15.25
C LEU A 238 -5.03 -5.24 -16.41
N SER A 239 -4.51 -5.38 -17.63
CA SER A 239 -4.99 -4.61 -18.78
C SER A 239 -6.44 -4.95 -19.15
N LEU A 240 -6.81 -6.23 -19.10
CA LEU A 240 -8.21 -6.66 -19.25
C LEU A 240 -9.11 -6.11 -18.14
N ALA A 241 -8.57 -5.99 -16.93
CA ALA A 241 -9.31 -5.47 -15.80
C ALA A 241 -9.56 -3.96 -15.87
N ILE A 242 -8.66 -3.20 -16.51
CA ILE A 242 -8.83 -1.76 -16.79
C ILE A 242 -9.85 -1.53 -17.91
N GLY A 243 -9.82 -2.36 -18.95
CA GLY A 243 -10.71 -2.21 -20.12
C GLY A 243 -12.15 -2.69 -19.90
N SER A 244 -12.45 -3.37 -18.78
CA SER A 244 -13.77 -3.90 -18.49
C SER A 244 -14.51 -3.04 -17.45
N PRO A 245 -15.82 -2.75 -17.62
CA PRO A 245 -16.59 -2.03 -16.61
C PRO A 245 -16.59 -2.79 -15.26
N PRO A 246 -16.72 -2.09 -14.12
CA PRO A 246 -16.83 -2.74 -12.82
C PRO A 246 -18.02 -3.72 -12.84
N ALA A 247 -17.82 -4.93 -12.32
CA ALA A 247 -18.90 -5.89 -12.18
C ALA A 247 -19.94 -5.29 -11.23
N SER A 248 -21.19 -5.18 -11.69
CA SER A 248 -22.34 -4.81 -10.88
C SER A 248 -22.56 -5.92 -9.85
N GLY A 249 -22.21 -5.66 -8.60
CA GLY A 249 -22.43 -6.53 -7.45
C GLY A 249 -22.99 -5.71 -6.30
#